data_AF-A0A965TCS7-F1
#
_entry.id   AF-A0A965TCS7-F1
#
_cell.length_a   1.000
_cell.length_b   1.000
_cell.length_c   1.000
_cell.angle_alpha   90.00
_cell.angle_beta   90.00
_cell.angle_gamma   90.00
#
_symmetry.space_group_name_H-M   'P 1'
#
loop_
_entity.id
_entity.type
_entity.pdbx_description
1 polymer ?
#
loop_
_entity_poly.entity_id
_entity_poly.type
_entity_poly.pdbx_seq_one_letter_code
_entity_poly.pdbx_strand_id
1 'polypeptide(L)'
;MKKKEKKIYNDDDGRVIAPMNVDGMPWYNRHAPKIKEEMPSLPPEKMSGKDTLRLLLRLYAALIPVALVFIAAFAALIYFMVYVWLR
;
A
#
# COMPACT_ATOMS: atom_id res chain seq x y z
N MET A 1 21.41 -16.36 32.96
CA MET A 1 21.37 -15.81 31.58
C MET A 1 20.27 -14.76 31.49
N LYS A 2 20.58 -13.52 31.08
CA LYS A 2 19.58 -12.44 30.96
C LYS A 2 18.66 -12.73 29.77
N LYS A 3 17.34 -12.80 30.01
CA LYS A 3 16.33 -12.96 28.97
C LYS A 3 16.32 -11.69 28.12
N LYS A 4 16.69 -11.78 26.83
CA LYS A 4 16.54 -10.65 25.90
C LYS A 4 15.05 -10.39 25.71
N GLU A 5 14.63 -9.15 25.95
CA GLU A 5 13.28 -8.71 25.64
C GLU A 5 13.07 -8.73 24.12
N LYS A 6 11.89 -9.18 23.70
CA LYS A 6 11.51 -9.16 22.28
C LYS A 6 11.30 -7.71 21.89
N LYS A 7 11.89 -7.29 20.77
CA LYS A 7 11.63 -5.98 20.17
C LYS A 7 10.18 -5.95 19.71
N ILE A 8 9.42 -5.00 20.23
CA ILE A 8 8.07 -4.69 19.76
C ILE A 8 8.22 -3.57 18.74
N TYR A 9 7.73 -3.79 17.53
CA TYR A 9 7.71 -2.77 16.50
C TYR A 9 6.27 -2.28 16.31
N ASN A 10 6.09 -0.99 16.06
CA ASN A 10 4.76 -0.38 15.97
C ASN A 10 4.00 -0.78 14.69
N ASP A 11 4.73 -1.30 13.69
CA ASP A 11 4.25 -1.80 12.40
C ASP A 11 4.12 -3.33 12.35
N ASP A 12 4.47 -4.02 13.44
CA ASP A 12 4.37 -5.47 13.52
C ASP A 12 3.00 -5.86 14.12
N ASP A 13 2.14 -6.39 13.26
CA ASP A 13 0.82 -6.91 13.65
C ASP A 13 0.89 -8.19 14.51
N GLY A 14 2.10 -8.66 14.84
CA GLY A 14 2.34 -9.87 15.65
C GLY A 14 1.96 -11.17 14.93
N ARG A 15 1.67 -11.08 13.63
CA ARG A 15 1.28 -12.22 12.79
C ARG A 15 2.51 -12.98 12.34
N VAL A 16 2.50 -14.30 12.53
CA VAL A 16 3.56 -15.18 12.04
C VAL A 16 3.28 -15.50 10.57
N ILE A 17 4.07 -14.90 9.67
CA ILE A 17 3.98 -15.13 8.21
C ILE A 17 4.49 -16.53 7.86
N ALA A 18 5.60 -16.94 8.49
CA ALA A 18 6.20 -18.26 8.34
C ALA A 18 6.70 -18.76 9.70
N PRO A 19 6.22 -19.91 10.20
CA PRO A 19 6.71 -20.47 11.45
C PRO A 19 8.13 -21.01 11.28
N MET A 20 9.13 -20.22 11.71
CA MET A 20 10.56 -20.57 11.59
C MET A 20 11.12 -21.31 12.83
N ASN A 21 10.27 -21.82 13.72
CA ASN A 21 10.69 -22.59 14.89
C ASN A 21 11.01 -24.04 14.51
N VAL A 22 12.14 -24.23 13.81
CA VAL A 22 12.59 -25.52 13.27
C VAL A 22 13.56 -26.19 14.24
N ASP A 23 13.41 -27.50 14.45
CA ASP A 23 14.31 -28.28 15.31
C ASP A 23 15.75 -28.28 14.77
N GLY A 24 16.74 -28.24 15.68
CA GLY A 24 18.16 -28.14 15.33
C GLY A 24 18.69 -26.73 15.01
N MET A 25 17.83 -25.72 14.94
CA MET A 25 18.28 -24.34 14.70
C MET A 25 18.70 -23.61 16.00
N PRO A 26 19.68 -22.68 15.96
CA PRO A 26 20.12 -21.93 17.16
C PRO A 26 19.02 -21.13 17.87
N TRP A 27 17.93 -20.82 17.17
CA TRP A 27 16.77 -20.08 17.67
C TRP A 27 15.58 -20.98 18.03
N TYR A 28 15.76 -22.31 17.96
CA TYR A 28 14.71 -23.27 18.32
C TYR A 28 14.29 -23.10 19.78
N ASN A 29 12.98 -23.04 20.00
CA ASN A 29 12.41 -22.99 21.33
C ASN A 29 11.33 -24.05 21.50
N ARG A 30 11.64 -25.07 22.30
CA ARG A 30 10.74 -26.19 22.63
C ARG A 30 9.47 -25.76 23.38
N HIS A 31 9.52 -24.65 24.10
CA HIS A 31 8.40 -24.08 24.84
C HIS A 31 7.63 -23.01 24.05
N ALA A 32 8.01 -22.74 22.80
CA ALA A 32 7.21 -21.86 21.96
C ALA A 32 5.83 -22.50 21.72
N PRO A 33 4.76 -21.69 21.69
CA PRO A 33 3.43 -22.19 21.36
C PRO A 33 3.49 -22.89 20.01
N LYS A 34 3.06 -24.17 19.98
CA LYS A 34 2.92 -24.92 18.72
C LYS A 34 1.80 -24.25 17.92
N ILE A 35 2.17 -23.51 16.89
CA ILE A 35 1.21 -22.99 15.91
C ILE A 35 0.64 -24.24 15.23
N LYS A 36 -0.65 -24.52 15.44
CA LYS A 36 -1.34 -25.59 14.71
C LYS A 36 -1.24 -25.25 13.22
N GLU A 37 -0.85 -26.23 12.40
CA GLU A 37 -0.69 -26.11 10.94
C GLU A 37 -1.99 -25.77 10.19
N GLU A 38 -3.12 -25.67 10.90
CA GLU A 38 -4.30 -24.97 10.42
C GLU A 38 -3.97 -23.47 10.34
N MET A 39 -3.22 -23.07 9.31
CA MET A 39 -3.32 -21.70 8.83
C MET A 39 -4.80 -21.49 8.48
N PRO A 40 -5.54 -20.61 9.18
CA PRO A 40 -6.60 -19.95 8.45
C PRO A 40 -5.84 -19.19 7.37
N SER A 41 -6.08 -19.53 6.11
CA SER A 41 -5.78 -18.61 5.02
C SER A 41 -6.56 -17.34 5.33
N LEU A 42 -5.94 -16.44 6.11
CA LEU A 42 -6.48 -15.12 6.35
C LEU A 42 -6.70 -14.57 4.95
N PRO A 43 -7.96 -14.29 4.57
CA PRO A 43 -8.23 -13.83 3.23
C PRO A 43 -7.31 -12.62 2.99
N PRO A 44 -6.66 -12.54 1.81
CA PRO A 44 -5.81 -11.39 1.49
C PRO A 44 -6.60 -10.16 1.88
N GLU A 45 -5.99 -9.30 2.71
CA GLU A 45 -6.65 -8.15 3.30
C GLU A 45 -7.45 -7.46 2.20
N LYS A 46 -8.78 -7.66 2.23
CA LYS A 46 -9.62 -7.28 1.11
C LYS A 46 -9.68 -5.78 1.18
N MET A 47 -8.91 -5.13 0.32
CA MET A 47 -8.88 -3.68 0.20
C MET A 47 -10.33 -3.18 0.16
N SER A 48 -10.72 -2.41 1.18
CA SER A 48 -12.09 -1.93 1.28
C SER A 48 -12.35 -1.05 0.06
N GLY A 49 -13.57 -1.06 -0.51
CA GLY A 49 -13.92 -0.17 -1.61
C GLY A 49 -13.69 1.32 -1.28
N LYS A 50 -13.65 1.67 0.02
CA LYS A 50 -13.29 3.01 0.48
C LYS A 50 -11.79 3.31 0.37
N ASP A 51 -10.94 2.30 0.47
CA ASP A 51 -9.49 2.43 0.35
C ASP A 51 -9.05 2.55 -1.10
N THR A 52 -9.71 1.82 -2.00
CA THR A 52 -9.49 1.95 -3.45
C THR A 52 -9.86 3.35 -3.95
N LEU A 53 -11.00 3.90 -3.51
CA LEU A 53 -11.39 5.27 -3.83
C LEU A 53 -10.39 6.31 -3.33
N ARG A 54 -9.89 6.16 -2.09
CA ARG A 54 -8.86 7.07 -1.54
C ARG A 54 -7.56 7.02 -2.33
N LEU A 55 -7.15 5.84 -2.79
CA LEU A 55 -5.97 5.69 -3.64
C LEU A 55 -6.18 6.31 -5.03
N LEU A 56 -7.35 6.07 -5.64
CA LEU A 56 -7.68 6.67 -6.93
C LEU A 56 -7.69 8.20 -6.85
N LEU A 57 -8.31 8.78 -5.83
CA LEU A 57 -8.31 10.23 -5.63
C LEU A 57 -6.90 10.80 -5.51
N ARG A 58 -5.99 10.12 -4.81
CA ARG A 58 -4.59 10.54 -4.69
C ARG A 58 -3.86 10.45 -6.02
N LEU A 59 -4.08 9.39 -6.79
CA LEU A 59 -3.49 9.23 -8.11
C LEU A 59 -3.97 10.32 -9.08
N TYR A 60 -5.27 10.57 -9.11
CA TYR A 60 -5.87 11.60 -9.97
C TYR A 60 -5.48 13.02 -9.54
N ALA A 61 -5.26 13.27 -8.25
CA ALA A 61 -4.82 14.59 -7.77
C ALA A 61 -3.49 15.02 -8.40
N ALA A 62 -2.59 14.09 -8.73
CA ALA A 62 -1.34 14.40 -9.43
C ALA A 62 -1.53 14.61 -10.95
N LEU A 63 -2.50 13.92 -11.57
CA LEU A 63 -2.77 13.99 -13.01
C LEU A 63 -3.60 15.22 -13.41
N ILE A 64 -4.55 15.63 -12.58
CA ILE A 64 -5.45 16.77 -12.82
C ILE A 64 -4.71 18.06 -13.19
N PRO A 65 -3.67 18.53 -12.47
CA PRO A 65 -3.00 19.79 -12.80
C PRO A 65 -2.31 19.74 -14.17
N VAL A 66 -1.72 18.58 -14.52
CA VAL A 66 -1.09 18.39 -15.84
C VAL A 66 -2.15 18.47 -16.94
N ALA A 67 -3.26 17.74 -16.78
CA ALA A 67 -4.36 17.77 -17.75
C ALA A 67 -4.94 19.19 -17.90
N LEU A 68 -5.07 19.94 -16.79
CA LEU A 68 -5.58 21.31 -16.79
C LEU A 68 -4.68 22.26 -17.60
N VAL A 69 -3.36 22.13 -17.51
CA VAL A 69 -2.41 22.94 -18.31
C VAL A 69 -2.60 22.68 -19.80
N PHE A 70 -2.73 21.41 -20.21
CA PHE A 70 -2.97 21.08 -21.61
C PHE A 70 -4.32 21.62 -22.11
N ILE A 71 -5.39 21.44 -21.32
CA ILE A 71 -6.71 21.98 -21.65
C ILE A 71 -6.66 23.51 -21.82
N ALA A 72 -5.99 24.21 -20.91
CA ALA A 72 -5.82 25.65 -20.98
C ALA A 72 -5.03 26.08 -22.24
N ALA A 73 -3.95 25.37 -22.58
CA ALA A 73 -3.17 25.63 -23.79
C ALA A 73 -4.01 25.44 -25.07
N PHE A 74 -4.76 24.35 -25.15
CA PHE A 74 -5.67 24.11 -26.28
C PHE A 74 -6.80 25.14 -26.34
N ALA A 75 -7.40 25.51 -25.20
CA ALA A 75 -8.42 26.55 -25.16
C ALA A 75 -7.88 27.90 -25.64
N ALA A 76 -6.67 28.27 -25.21
CA ALA A 76 -6.00 29.50 -25.67
C ALA A 76 -5.70 29.46 -27.17
N LEU A 77 -5.26 28.31 -27.70
CA LEU A 77 -5.03 28.11 -29.13
C LEU A 77 -6.33 28.25 -29.93
N ILE A 78 -7.41 27.60 -29.51
CA ILE A 78 -8.73 27.70 -30.16
C ILE A 78 -9.22 29.15 -30.12
N TYR A 79 -9.11 29.82 -28.97
CA TYR A 79 -9.48 31.22 -28.83
C TYR A 79 -8.70 32.12 -29.79
N PHE A 80 -7.39 31.93 -29.89
CA PHE A 80 -6.54 32.64 -30.83
C PHE A 80 -6.96 32.39 -32.28
N MET A 81 -7.21 31.13 -32.65
CA MET A 81 -7.67 30.80 -34.00
C MET A 81 -8.98 31.49 -34.33
N VAL A 82 -10.00 31.42 -33.47
CA VAL A 82 -11.34 31.96 -33.75
C VAL A 82 -11.34 33.50 -33.82
N TYR A 83 -10.68 34.18 -32.87
CA TYR A 83 -10.84 35.63 -32.70
C TYR A 83 -9.73 36.47 -33.33
N VAL A 84 -8.53 35.91 -33.53
CA VAL A 84 -7.39 36.64 -34.07
C VAL A 84 -7.08 36.23 -35.51
N TRP A 85 -7.08 34.92 -35.80
CA TRP A 85 -6.65 34.41 -37.11
C TRP A 85 -7.79 34.24 -38.12
N LEU A 86 -8.89 33.58 -37.74
CA LEU A 86 -9.98 33.23 -38.67
C LEU A 86 -11.00 34.37 -38.87
N ARG A 87 -10.64 35.59 -38.46
CA ARG A 87 -11.44 36.80 -38.65
C ARG A 87 -11.07 37.49 -39.96
#